data_AF-A0A7C1G914-F1
#
_entry.id   AF-A0A7C1G914-F1
#
_cell.length_a   1.000
_cell.length_b   1.000
_cell.length_c   1.000
_cell.angle_alpha   90.00
_cell.angle_beta   90.00
_cell.angle_gamma   90.00
#
_symmetry.space_group_name_H-M   'P 1'
#
loop_
_entity.id
_entity.type
_entity.pdbx_description
1 polymer ?
#
loop_
_entity_poly.entity_id
_entity_poly.type
_entity_poly.pdbx_seq_one_letter_code
_entity_poly.pdbx_strand_id
1 'polypeptide(L)'
;VPSEKKDEIWERFKAATDKINQRRKEHYAEQQEQQQKNYEAKVALCEKVEELVEVPNNTLKEWQRSTDQINDLFKVWKTIGRAPKDKNDEIWERFKTLLDTFFGNKREFLTRVKEQQMNNLNLKIDLCAQAEALKDSDDWRRTTNELINLQKEWKKIGPVPRRHSEKIWKRFRSACDVFFNRKSEYFKNIHQVEAVNLEKKKELIREIGKFEISEDKKANLEALKEFQRRWMETGHVPFKEKDRVQKQYREVIDVLIDKMDINKSELGISSYKNKIALIKNDPDANWRLSKERNNLMSKIKKLKEDLAIWENNIGFFSDSKQTEKLRKDFEKKIDLAKREIKSFEDKLKILNEE
;
A
#
# COMPACT_ATOMS: atom_id res chain seq x y z
N VAL A 1 27.41 55.81 99.68
CA VAL A 1 28.70 55.88 98.97
C VAL A 1 29.49 57.04 99.57
N PRO A 2 30.70 56.82 100.11
CA PRO A 2 31.58 57.91 100.57
C PRO A 2 31.76 58.95 99.46
N SER A 3 31.73 60.24 99.79
CA SER A 3 31.68 61.34 98.80
C SER A 3 32.83 61.30 97.79
N GLU A 4 33.99 60.79 98.20
CA GLU A 4 35.21 60.71 97.37
C GLU A 4 35.19 59.61 96.30
N LYS A 5 34.27 58.62 96.37
CA LYS A 5 34.17 57.52 95.39
C LYS A 5 32.96 57.59 94.46
N LYS A 6 32.12 58.62 94.59
CA LYS A 6 30.91 58.78 93.78
C LYS A 6 31.21 58.94 92.29
N ASP A 7 32.20 59.77 91.97
CA ASP A 7 32.55 60.07 90.57
C ASP A 7 33.20 58.86 89.88
N GLU A 8 34.04 58.11 90.60
CA GLU A 8 34.64 56.87 90.09
C GLU A 8 33.59 55.78 89.81
N ILE A 9 32.61 55.61 90.72
CA ILE A 9 31.52 54.64 90.54
C ILE A 9 30.60 55.05 89.38
N TRP A 10 30.34 56.36 89.23
CA TRP A 10 29.53 56.90 88.15
C TRP A 10 30.21 56.71 86.78
N GLU A 11 31.50 57.01 86.66
CA GLU A 11 32.25 56.79 85.41
C GLU A 11 32.34 55.30 85.05
N ARG A 12 32.52 54.41 86.05
CA ARG A 12 32.45 52.95 85.81
C ARG A 12 31.08 52.48 85.34
N PHE A 13 30.00 53.01 85.93
CA PHE A 13 28.63 52.69 85.53
C PHE A 13 28.31 53.20 84.12
N LYS A 14 28.71 54.44 83.80
CA LYS A 14 28.55 55.04 82.48
C LYS A 14 29.31 54.26 81.42
N ALA A 15 30.59 53.95 81.65
CA ALA A 15 31.40 53.15 80.73
C ALA A 15 30.83 51.73 80.51
N ALA A 16 30.31 51.07 81.56
CA ALA A 16 29.64 49.78 81.42
C ALA A 16 28.33 49.88 80.64
N THR A 17 27.53 50.93 80.88
CA THR A 17 26.27 51.21 80.18
C THR A 17 26.51 51.54 78.72
N ASP A 18 27.51 52.35 78.41
CA ASP A 18 27.92 52.68 77.04
C ASP A 18 28.38 51.44 76.28
N LYS A 19 29.15 50.55 76.93
CA LYS A 19 29.56 49.26 76.35
C LYS A 19 28.37 48.34 76.06
N ILE A 20 27.36 48.31 76.94
CA ILE A 20 26.12 47.54 76.71
C ILE A 20 25.30 48.15 75.58
N ASN A 21 25.13 49.47 75.57
CA ASN A 21 24.41 50.19 74.51
C ASN A 21 25.09 50.04 73.15
N GLN A 22 26.41 50.07 73.11
CA GLN A 22 27.19 49.82 71.91
C GLN A 22 26.97 48.39 71.40
N ARG A 23 27.12 47.37 72.25
CA ARG A 23 26.81 45.96 71.86
C ARG A 23 25.37 45.78 71.41
N ARG A 24 24.42 46.48 72.05
CA ARG A 24 23.00 46.46 71.67
C ARG A 24 22.79 47.07 70.29
N LYS A 25 23.43 48.20 69.99
CA LYS A 25 23.43 48.82 68.66
C LYS A 25 24.05 47.90 67.62
N GLU A 26 25.23 47.34 67.89
CA GLU A 26 25.93 46.38 67.02
C GLU A 26 25.05 45.16 66.74
N HIS A 27 24.46 44.55 67.76
CA HIS A 27 23.58 43.39 67.61
C HIS A 27 22.32 43.68 66.78
N TYR A 28 21.66 44.82 66.98
CA TYR A 28 20.50 45.19 66.14
C TYR A 28 20.91 45.56 64.72
N ALA A 29 22.09 46.18 64.53
CA ALA A 29 22.63 46.47 63.21
C ALA A 29 22.94 45.17 62.45
N GLU A 30 23.60 44.19 63.08
CA GLU A 30 23.85 42.86 62.51
C GLU A 30 22.56 42.12 62.18
N GLN A 31 21.56 42.16 63.07
CA GLN A 31 20.26 41.56 62.79
C GLN A 31 19.55 42.22 61.62
N GLN A 32 19.59 43.55 61.53
CA GLN A 32 18.98 44.29 60.43
C GLN A 32 19.70 43.99 59.11
N GLU A 33 21.04 43.93 59.11
CA GLU A 33 21.84 43.54 57.95
C GLU A 33 21.53 42.10 57.51
N GLN A 34 21.41 41.15 58.44
CA GLN A 34 21.04 39.78 58.12
C GLN A 34 19.62 39.66 57.57
N GLN A 35 18.66 40.41 58.13
CA GLN A 35 17.30 40.47 57.60
C GLN A 35 17.28 41.06 56.19
N GLN A 36 18.07 42.11 55.94
CA GLN A 36 18.20 42.72 54.62
C GLN A 36 18.80 41.73 53.61
N LYS A 37 19.87 41.01 53.95
CA LYS A 37 20.43 39.93 53.13
C LYS A 37 19.41 38.81 52.86
N ASN A 38 18.61 38.44 53.86
CA ASN A 38 17.53 37.47 53.67
C ASN A 38 16.46 37.98 52.71
N TYR A 39 16.13 39.28 52.75
CA TYR A 39 15.18 39.90 51.82
C TYR A 39 15.71 39.89 50.40
N GLU A 40 16.95 40.32 50.17
CA GLU A 40 17.60 40.30 48.85
C GLU A 40 17.67 38.89 48.27
N ALA A 41 18.02 37.88 49.09
CA ALA A 41 18.00 36.49 48.68
C ALA A 41 16.60 36.00 48.29
N LYS A 42 15.55 36.42 49.03
CA LYS A 42 14.15 36.11 48.68
C LYS A 42 13.70 36.80 47.40
N VAL A 43 14.10 38.05 47.18
CA VAL A 43 13.82 38.78 45.92
C VAL A 43 14.45 38.05 44.74
N ALA A 44 15.73 37.66 44.83
CA ALA A 44 16.41 36.90 43.78
C ALA A 44 15.75 35.52 43.51
N LEU A 45 15.16 34.88 44.52
CA LEU A 45 14.37 33.66 44.32
C LEU A 45 13.06 33.95 43.57
N CYS A 46 12.34 35.03 43.91
CA CYS A 46 11.13 35.41 43.19
C CYS A 46 11.42 35.69 41.70
N GLU A 47 12.50 36.42 41.39
CA GLU A 47 12.91 36.69 40.00
C GLU A 47 13.21 35.41 39.22
N LYS A 48 13.87 34.43 39.84
CA LYS A 48 14.11 33.12 39.22
C LYS A 48 12.81 32.33 38.98
N VAL A 49 11.84 32.41 39.89
CA VAL A 49 10.54 31.77 39.67
C VAL A 49 9.76 32.49 38.59
N GLU A 50 9.80 33.82 38.53
CA GLU A 50 9.20 34.62 37.44
C GLU A 50 9.73 34.18 36.07
N GLU A 51 11.04 34.05 35.92
CA GLU A 51 11.65 33.54 34.69
C GLU A 51 11.11 32.15 34.32
N LEU A 52 11.01 31.23 35.30
CA LEU A 52 10.48 29.88 35.06
C LEU A 52 8.98 29.84 34.75
N VAL A 53 8.20 30.81 35.24
CA VAL A 53 6.77 30.95 34.94
C VAL A 53 6.58 31.44 33.51
N GLU A 54 7.45 32.32 33.02
CA GLU A 54 7.40 32.85 31.65
C GLU A 54 7.84 31.84 30.59
N VAL A 55 8.67 30.85 30.94
CA VAL A 55 9.10 29.81 30.00
C VAL A 55 7.90 28.98 29.52
N PRO A 56 7.59 28.96 28.20
CA PRO A 56 6.48 28.17 27.68
C PRO A 56 6.82 26.68 27.72
N ASN A 57 6.08 25.93 28.54
CA ASN A 57 6.21 24.48 28.66
C ASN A 57 5.13 23.78 27.81
N ASN A 58 5.56 23.05 26.78
CA ASN A 58 4.67 22.39 25.81
C ASN A 58 4.64 20.86 25.94
N THR A 59 5.63 20.27 26.61
CA THR A 59 5.68 18.81 26.83
C THR A 59 5.59 18.44 28.31
N LEU A 60 5.10 17.22 28.59
CA LEU A 60 5.08 16.69 29.95
C LEU A 60 6.47 16.67 30.60
N LYS A 61 7.53 16.47 29.81
CA LYS A 61 8.92 16.46 30.29
C LYS A 61 9.40 17.85 30.69
N GLU A 62 9.10 18.86 29.88
CA GLU A 62 9.38 20.27 30.22
C GLU A 62 8.66 20.69 31.50
N TRP A 63 7.36 20.40 31.60
CA TRP A 63 6.59 20.67 32.83
C TRP A 63 7.17 19.99 34.06
N GLN A 64 7.67 18.75 33.93
CA GLN A 64 8.31 18.04 35.02
C GLN A 64 9.62 18.74 35.43
N ARG A 65 10.48 19.07 34.48
CA ARG A 65 11.75 19.78 34.74
C ARG A 65 11.52 21.12 35.46
N SER A 66 10.60 21.94 34.95
CA SER A 66 10.27 23.24 35.54
C SER A 66 9.66 23.10 36.93
N THR A 67 8.87 22.03 37.16
CA THR A 67 8.35 21.70 38.49
C THR A 67 9.48 21.35 39.46
N ASP A 68 10.45 20.55 39.03
CA ASP A 68 11.58 20.15 39.88
C ASP A 68 12.44 21.37 40.26
N GLN A 69 12.71 22.27 39.30
CA GLN A 69 13.40 23.54 39.55
C GLN A 69 12.67 24.43 40.55
N ILE A 70 11.36 24.61 40.39
CA ILE A 70 10.54 25.41 41.32
C ILE A 70 10.50 24.77 42.71
N ASN A 71 10.41 23.44 42.79
CA ASN A 71 10.47 22.73 44.07
C ASN A 71 11.82 22.91 44.78
N ASP A 72 12.92 22.95 44.03
CA ASP A 72 14.24 23.21 44.60
C ASP A 72 14.37 24.66 45.07
N LEU A 73 13.87 25.64 44.31
CA LEU A 73 13.79 27.03 44.76
C LEU A 73 12.92 27.17 46.02
N PHE A 74 11.83 26.42 46.11
CA PHE A 74 10.97 26.37 47.30
C PHE A 74 11.69 25.79 48.52
N LYS A 75 12.56 24.79 48.34
CA LYS A 75 13.43 24.28 49.42
C LYS A 75 14.41 25.35 49.88
N VAL A 76 15.05 26.06 48.95
CA VAL A 76 15.98 27.16 49.28
C VAL A 76 15.23 28.27 50.02
N TRP A 77 14.04 28.67 49.57
CA TRP A 77 13.20 29.66 50.24
C TRP A 77 12.97 29.32 51.72
N LYS A 78 12.66 28.05 52.04
CA LYS A 78 12.44 27.58 53.42
C LYS A 78 13.68 27.65 54.30
N THR A 79 14.88 27.63 53.72
CA THR A 79 16.13 27.75 54.48
C THR A 79 16.51 29.19 54.78
N ILE A 80 15.96 30.17 54.05
CA ILE A 80 16.24 31.59 54.29
C ILE A 80 15.47 32.07 55.52
N GLY A 81 16.14 32.82 56.39
CA GLY A 81 15.55 33.41 57.58
C GLY A 81 14.45 34.44 57.30
N ARG A 82 13.95 35.08 58.36
CA ARG A 82 12.93 36.13 58.23
C ARG A 82 13.52 37.37 57.55
N ALA A 83 12.72 37.97 56.68
CA ALA A 83 13.00 39.30 56.11
C ALA A 83 12.55 40.39 57.10
N PRO A 84 12.85 41.68 56.86
CA PRO A 84 12.33 42.78 57.67
C PRO A 84 10.80 42.70 57.78
N LYS A 85 10.27 43.04 58.97
CA LYS A 85 8.87 42.80 59.34
C LYS A 85 7.87 43.46 58.37
N ASP A 86 8.23 44.61 57.84
CA ASP A 86 7.47 45.41 56.87
C ASP A 86 7.46 44.80 55.46
N LYS A 87 8.46 43.98 55.10
CA LYS A 87 8.60 43.38 53.76
C LYS A 87 8.31 41.89 53.70
N ASN A 88 8.26 41.21 54.84
CA ASN A 88 8.15 39.77 54.89
C ASN A 88 6.83 39.22 54.33
N ASP A 89 5.72 39.93 54.54
CA ASP A 89 4.41 39.51 54.04
C ASP A 89 4.26 39.81 52.54
N GLU A 90 4.76 40.97 52.09
CA GLU A 90 4.80 41.38 50.68
C GLU A 90 5.57 40.37 49.82
N ILE A 91 6.78 39.98 50.28
CA ILE A 91 7.64 39.07 49.51
C ILE A 91 7.07 37.64 49.49
N TRP A 92 6.43 37.21 50.57
CA TRP A 92 5.76 35.91 50.62
C TRP A 92 4.55 35.86 49.68
N GLU A 93 3.72 36.90 49.66
CA GLU A 93 2.56 36.94 48.78
C GLU A 93 2.96 36.98 47.31
N ARG A 94 4.03 37.72 46.97
CA ARG A 94 4.64 37.69 45.62
C ARG A 94 5.06 36.27 45.24
N PHE A 95 5.84 35.61 46.10
CA PHE A 95 6.33 34.26 45.83
C PHE A 95 5.20 33.23 45.71
N LYS A 96 4.22 33.28 46.61
CA LYS A 96 3.05 32.41 46.59
C LYS A 96 2.22 32.60 45.32
N THR A 97 1.97 33.84 44.91
CA THR A 97 1.25 34.15 43.67
C THR A 97 1.94 33.52 42.46
N LEU A 98 3.28 33.59 42.37
CA LEU A 98 4.04 32.97 41.29
C LEU A 98 3.89 31.44 41.26
N LEU A 99 3.93 30.81 42.44
CA LEU A 99 3.69 29.36 42.56
C LEU A 99 2.27 28.99 42.13
N ASP A 100 1.27 29.74 42.59
CA ASP A 100 -0.14 29.52 42.26
C ASP A 100 -0.37 29.66 40.75
N THR A 101 0.22 30.69 40.11
CA THR A 101 0.22 30.86 38.65
C THR A 101 0.86 29.67 37.95
N PHE A 102 2.08 29.26 38.35
CA PHE A 102 2.77 28.13 37.73
C PHE A 102 1.96 26.82 37.81
N PHE A 103 1.49 26.46 39.02
CA PHE A 103 0.74 25.22 39.22
C PHE A 103 -0.67 25.28 38.62
N GLY A 104 -1.26 26.48 38.52
CA GLY A 104 -2.47 26.74 37.74
C GLY A 104 -2.26 26.41 36.26
N ASN A 105 -1.26 27.01 35.63
CA ASN A 105 -0.90 26.76 34.23
C ASN A 105 -0.59 25.28 33.96
N LYS A 106 0.14 24.62 34.88
CA LYS A 106 0.41 23.17 34.80
C LYS A 106 -0.88 22.35 34.83
N ARG A 107 -1.82 22.71 35.71
CA ARG A 107 -3.10 22.00 35.83
C ARG A 107 -3.91 22.13 34.54
N GLU A 108 -4.00 23.33 33.99
CA GLU A 108 -4.67 23.58 32.70
C GLU A 108 -4.05 22.77 31.57
N PHE A 109 -2.71 22.76 31.48
CA PHE A 109 -1.99 21.94 30.51
C PHE A 109 -2.36 20.44 30.64
N LEU A 110 -2.35 19.90 31.87
CA LEU A 110 -2.69 18.51 32.11
C LEU A 110 -4.16 18.20 31.78
N THR A 111 -5.08 19.13 32.05
CA THR A 111 -6.49 19.01 31.67
C THR A 111 -6.62 18.96 30.14
N ARG A 112 -5.98 19.89 29.42
CA ARG A 112 -5.98 19.91 27.95
C ARG A 112 -5.40 18.63 27.35
N VAL A 113 -4.31 18.09 27.90
CA VAL A 113 -3.74 16.81 27.45
C VAL A 113 -4.71 15.66 27.68
N LYS A 114 -5.41 15.62 28.83
CA LYS A 114 -6.41 14.59 29.11
C LYS A 114 -7.59 14.67 28.15
N GLU A 115 -8.10 15.87 27.89
CA GLU A 115 -9.19 16.11 26.92
C GLU A 115 -8.78 15.68 25.51
N GLN A 116 -7.57 16.06 25.07
CA GLN A 116 -7.05 15.63 23.77
C GLN A 116 -6.94 14.09 23.69
N GLN A 117 -6.46 13.43 24.76
CA GLN A 117 -6.40 11.97 24.81
C GLN A 117 -7.79 11.33 24.75
N MET A 118 -8.81 11.92 25.39
CA MET A 118 -10.19 11.44 25.31
C MET A 118 -10.82 11.68 23.94
N ASN A 119 -10.51 12.79 23.27
CA ASN A 119 -10.94 13.02 21.89
C ASN A 119 -10.29 11.98 20.95
N ASN A 120 -8.99 11.75 21.09
CA ASN A 120 -8.29 10.69 20.36
C ASN A 120 -8.88 9.30 20.62
N LEU A 121 -9.34 9.05 21.86
CA LEU A 121 -9.98 7.81 22.26
C LEU A 121 -11.27 7.59 21.48
N ASN A 122 -12.14 8.60 21.44
CA ASN A 122 -13.40 8.56 20.71
C ASN A 122 -13.17 8.34 19.21
N LEU A 123 -12.26 9.10 18.60
CA LEU A 123 -11.89 8.91 17.20
C LEU A 123 -11.42 7.47 16.91
N LYS A 124 -10.59 6.89 17.79
CA LYS A 124 -10.14 5.49 17.62
C LYS A 124 -11.26 4.48 17.83
N ILE A 125 -12.23 4.76 18.71
CA ILE A 125 -13.44 3.94 18.88
C ILE A 125 -14.27 3.94 17.60
N ASP A 126 -14.45 5.10 16.96
CA ASP A 126 -15.18 5.21 15.70
C ASP A 126 -14.48 4.44 14.57
N LEU A 127 -13.15 4.51 14.50
CA LEU A 127 -12.38 3.68 13.55
C LEU A 127 -12.53 2.18 13.81
N CYS A 128 -12.66 1.76 15.07
CA CYS A 128 -12.94 0.36 15.39
C CYS A 128 -14.32 -0.05 14.85
N ALA A 129 -15.34 0.77 15.09
CA ALA A 129 -16.70 0.48 14.63
C ALA A 129 -16.76 0.40 13.09
N GLN A 130 -16.08 1.30 12.39
CA GLN A 130 -15.98 1.26 10.92
C GLN A 130 -15.25 0.01 10.43
N ALA A 131 -14.12 -0.36 11.04
CA ALA A 131 -13.40 -1.58 10.67
C ALA A 131 -14.23 -2.85 10.95
N GLU A 132 -14.99 -2.87 12.05
CA GLU A 132 -15.87 -3.97 12.42
C GLU A 132 -17.05 -4.13 11.45
N ALA A 133 -17.62 -3.03 10.96
CA ALA A 133 -18.68 -3.07 9.95
C ALA A 133 -18.19 -3.63 8.60
N LEU A 134 -16.89 -3.47 8.32
CA LEU A 134 -16.27 -3.90 7.06
C LEU A 134 -15.71 -5.33 7.11
N LYS A 135 -15.53 -5.93 8.29
CA LYS A 135 -14.80 -7.20 8.45
C LYS A 135 -15.45 -8.38 7.69
N ASP A 136 -16.77 -8.34 7.55
CA ASP A 136 -17.59 -9.40 6.95
C ASP A 136 -17.95 -9.12 5.48
N SER A 137 -17.49 -8.01 4.90
CA SER A 137 -17.72 -7.66 3.49
C SER A 137 -17.00 -8.62 2.52
N ASP A 138 -17.67 -8.94 1.41
CA ASP A 138 -17.11 -9.74 0.30
C ASP A 138 -16.63 -8.86 -0.88
N ASP A 139 -16.80 -7.53 -0.81
CA ASP A 139 -16.20 -6.60 -1.76
C ASP A 139 -14.70 -6.43 -1.46
N TRP A 140 -13.92 -7.42 -1.89
CA TRP A 140 -12.50 -7.52 -1.55
C TRP A 140 -11.70 -6.28 -1.94
N ARG A 141 -12.01 -5.64 -3.08
CA ARG A 141 -11.22 -4.51 -3.59
C ARG A 141 -11.56 -3.23 -2.84
N ARG A 142 -12.85 -2.89 -2.75
CA ARG A 142 -13.30 -1.68 -2.07
C ARG A 142 -12.95 -1.73 -0.59
N THR A 143 -13.27 -2.83 0.08
CA THR A 143 -13.04 -2.99 1.52
C THR A 143 -11.55 -3.01 1.86
N THR A 144 -10.68 -3.56 1.00
CA THR A 144 -9.21 -3.43 1.18
C THR A 144 -8.78 -1.97 1.22
N ASN A 145 -9.25 -1.15 0.28
CA ASN A 145 -8.88 0.26 0.22
C ASN A 145 -9.39 1.05 1.43
N GLU A 146 -10.64 0.79 1.84
CA GLU A 146 -11.24 1.42 3.02
C GLU A 146 -10.48 1.04 4.30
N LEU A 147 -10.18 -0.23 4.54
CA LEU A 147 -9.41 -0.67 5.72
C LEU A 147 -7.99 -0.09 5.72
N ILE A 148 -7.32 0.01 4.56
CA ILE A 148 -6.00 0.68 4.46
C ILE A 148 -6.11 2.16 4.85
N ASN A 149 -7.17 2.85 4.42
CA ASN A 149 -7.40 4.23 4.81
C ASN A 149 -7.66 4.37 6.31
N LEU A 150 -8.47 3.48 6.90
CA LEU A 150 -8.67 3.46 8.35
C LEU A 150 -7.35 3.23 9.11
N GLN A 151 -6.46 2.37 8.61
CA GLN A 151 -5.13 2.17 9.18
C GLN A 151 -4.25 3.43 9.09
N LYS A 152 -4.37 4.23 8.03
CA LYS A 152 -3.68 5.51 7.89
C LYS A 152 -4.24 6.54 8.88
N GLU A 153 -5.55 6.67 8.98
CA GLU A 153 -6.20 7.56 9.94
C GLU A 153 -5.86 7.19 11.39
N TRP A 154 -5.82 5.89 11.70
CA TRP A 154 -5.39 5.40 13.01
C TRP A 154 -4.01 5.90 13.42
N LYS A 155 -3.05 5.94 12.48
CA LYS A 155 -1.67 6.41 12.72
C LYS A 155 -1.58 7.92 12.89
N LYS A 156 -2.49 8.68 12.28
CA LYS A 156 -2.57 10.14 12.43
C LYS A 156 -3.12 10.53 13.80
N ILE A 157 -4.04 9.73 14.35
CA ILE A 157 -4.60 10.00 15.68
C ILE A 157 -3.54 9.77 16.75
N GLY A 158 -3.35 10.79 17.57
CA GLY A 158 -2.36 10.83 18.64
C GLY A 158 -2.59 9.81 19.78
N PRO A 159 -1.86 9.98 20.90
CA PRO A 159 -1.94 9.07 22.03
C PRO A 159 -3.33 9.10 22.68
N VAL A 160 -3.73 7.97 23.24
CA VAL A 160 -4.96 7.79 24.03
C VAL A 160 -4.58 7.47 25.48
N PRO A 161 -5.53 7.51 26.44
CA PRO A 161 -5.23 7.15 27.82
C PRO A 161 -4.68 5.73 27.90
N ARG A 162 -3.59 5.54 28.65
CA ARG A 162 -2.84 4.27 28.74
C ARG A 162 -3.74 3.06 29.01
N ARG A 163 -4.75 3.22 29.87
CA ARG A 163 -5.71 2.16 30.24
C ARG A 163 -6.50 1.59 29.05
N HIS A 164 -6.73 2.38 28.00
CA HIS A 164 -7.54 1.98 26.84
C HIS A 164 -6.71 1.65 25.60
N SER A 165 -5.43 2.05 25.59
CA SER A 165 -4.58 1.98 24.39
C SER A 165 -4.45 0.58 23.81
N GLU A 166 -4.13 -0.41 24.64
CA GLU A 166 -3.96 -1.80 24.19
C GLU A 166 -5.30 -2.41 23.73
N LYS A 167 -6.36 -2.23 24.53
CA LYS A 167 -7.68 -2.79 24.25
C LYS A 167 -8.22 -2.34 22.89
N ILE A 168 -8.11 -1.05 22.60
CA ILE A 168 -8.63 -0.48 21.36
C ILE A 168 -7.74 -0.87 20.17
N TRP A 169 -6.42 -0.90 20.35
CA TRP A 169 -5.54 -1.41 19.31
C TRP A 169 -5.86 -2.86 18.94
N LYS A 170 -6.02 -3.73 19.94
CA LYS A 170 -6.38 -5.13 19.72
C LYS A 170 -7.73 -5.27 19.01
N ARG A 171 -8.73 -4.46 19.40
CA ARG A 171 -10.06 -4.42 18.76
C ARG A 171 -9.95 -4.06 17.28
N PHE A 172 -9.29 -2.94 16.96
CA PHE A 172 -9.10 -2.47 15.58
C PHE A 172 -8.34 -3.48 14.72
N ARG A 173 -7.22 -3.99 15.26
CA ARG A 173 -6.38 -4.96 14.56
C ARG A 173 -7.13 -6.26 14.30
N SER A 174 -7.85 -6.78 15.28
CA SER A 174 -8.64 -8.00 15.13
C SER A 174 -9.67 -7.89 14.01
N ALA A 175 -10.34 -6.74 13.88
CA ALA A 175 -11.30 -6.52 12.79
C ALA A 175 -10.62 -6.54 11.40
N CYS A 176 -9.45 -5.89 11.29
CA CYS A 176 -8.66 -5.92 10.06
C CYS A 176 -8.18 -7.35 9.73
N ASP A 177 -7.64 -8.05 10.72
CA ASP A 177 -7.07 -9.39 10.55
C ASP A 177 -8.15 -10.40 10.08
N VAL A 178 -9.38 -10.30 10.61
CA VAL A 178 -10.52 -11.14 10.15
C VAL A 178 -10.75 -10.97 8.66
N PHE A 179 -10.85 -9.73 8.15
CA PHE A 179 -11.07 -9.48 6.73
C PHE A 179 -9.92 -10.00 5.86
N PHE A 180 -8.67 -9.69 6.23
CA PHE A 180 -7.51 -10.09 5.43
C PHE A 180 -7.28 -11.60 5.43
N ASN A 181 -7.58 -12.28 6.54
CA ASN A 181 -7.54 -13.74 6.61
C ASN A 181 -8.61 -14.36 5.71
N ARG A 182 -9.87 -13.90 5.78
CA ARG A 182 -10.97 -14.34 4.90
C ARG A 182 -10.61 -14.14 3.42
N LYS A 183 -10.11 -12.95 3.08
CA LYS A 183 -9.63 -12.62 1.73
C LYS A 183 -8.53 -13.60 1.29
N SER A 184 -7.51 -13.80 2.12
CA SER A 184 -6.41 -14.70 1.80
C SER A 184 -6.88 -16.14 1.59
N GLU A 185 -7.81 -16.61 2.41
CA GLU A 185 -8.38 -17.95 2.29
C GLU A 185 -9.21 -18.11 1.01
N TYR A 186 -10.05 -17.12 0.68
CA TYR A 186 -10.83 -17.08 -0.55
C TYR A 186 -9.93 -17.19 -1.79
N PHE A 187 -8.89 -16.36 -1.87
CA PHE A 187 -7.98 -16.38 -3.02
C PHE A 187 -7.04 -17.60 -3.04
N LYS A 188 -6.68 -18.17 -1.87
CA LYS A 188 -5.90 -19.41 -1.81
C LYS A 188 -6.65 -20.57 -2.46
N ASN A 189 -7.94 -20.70 -2.19
CA ASN A 189 -8.78 -21.75 -2.78
C ASN A 189 -8.89 -21.58 -4.30
N ILE A 190 -9.07 -20.34 -4.77
CA ILE A 190 -9.10 -20.04 -6.22
C ILE A 190 -7.77 -20.42 -6.88
N HIS A 191 -6.64 -20.01 -6.32
CA HIS A 191 -5.34 -20.31 -6.90
C HIS A 191 -5.02 -21.81 -6.91
N GLN A 192 -5.49 -22.57 -5.91
CA GLN A 192 -5.35 -24.03 -5.92
C GLN A 192 -6.16 -24.66 -7.06
N VAL A 193 -7.41 -24.23 -7.25
CA VAL A 193 -8.27 -24.72 -8.36
C VAL A 193 -7.67 -24.33 -9.71
N GLU A 194 -7.20 -23.08 -9.85
CA GLU A 194 -6.52 -22.61 -11.06
C GLU A 194 -5.25 -23.43 -11.36
N ALA A 195 -4.44 -23.76 -10.35
CA ALA A 195 -3.25 -24.58 -10.50
C ALA A 195 -3.58 -26.03 -10.95
N VAL A 196 -4.63 -26.63 -10.39
CA VAL A 196 -5.10 -27.95 -10.83
C VAL A 196 -5.61 -27.90 -12.28
N ASN A 197 -6.37 -26.86 -12.64
CA ASN A 197 -6.83 -26.65 -14.01
C ASN A 197 -5.66 -26.43 -14.98
N LEU A 198 -4.61 -25.73 -14.56
CA LEU A 198 -3.40 -25.52 -15.35
C LEU A 198 -2.73 -26.86 -15.69
N GLU A 199 -2.57 -27.75 -14.71
CA GLU A 199 -1.99 -29.07 -14.94
C GLU A 199 -2.88 -29.95 -15.84
N LYS A 200 -4.21 -29.91 -15.65
CA LYS A 200 -5.15 -30.58 -16.57
C LYS A 200 -5.03 -30.09 -18.01
N LYS A 201 -4.91 -28.76 -18.22
CA LYS A 201 -4.71 -28.18 -19.56
C LYS A 201 -3.37 -28.56 -20.16
N LYS A 202 -2.29 -28.60 -19.37
CA LYS A 202 -0.97 -29.07 -19.84
C LYS A 202 -0.97 -30.55 -20.20
N GLU A 203 -1.63 -31.40 -19.41
CA GLU A 203 -1.79 -32.82 -19.71
C GLU A 203 -2.57 -33.00 -21.02
N LEU A 204 -3.70 -32.29 -21.17
CA LEU A 204 -4.47 -32.31 -22.41
C LEU A 204 -3.62 -31.90 -23.63
N ILE A 205 -2.79 -30.85 -23.51
CA ILE A 205 -1.86 -30.46 -24.58
C ILE A 205 -0.87 -31.59 -24.91
N ARG A 206 -0.34 -32.29 -23.89
CA ARG A 206 0.56 -33.44 -24.08
C ARG A 206 -0.15 -34.63 -24.74
N GLU A 207 -1.39 -34.91 -24.36
CA GLU A 207 -2.23 -35.95 -24.96
C GLU A 207 -2.49 -35.66 -26.43
N ILE A 208 -2.90 -34.44 -26.79
CA ILE A 208 -3.13 -34.04 -28.19
C ILE A 208 -1.83 -34.17 -28.99
N GLY A 209 -0.68 -33.81 -28.40
CA GLY A 209 0.62 -33.91 -29.07
C GLY A 209 1.08 -35.36 -29.32
N LYS A 210 0.60 -36.32 -28.52
CA LYS A 210 0.86 -37.76 -28.68
C LYS A 210 -0.20 -38.49 -29.50
N PHE A 211 -1.29 -37.82 -29.86
CA PHE A 211 -2.37 -38.46 -30.60
C PHE A 211 -1.90 -38.87 -32.00
N GLU A 212 -1.94 -40.17 -32.28
CA GLU A 212 -1.64 -40.73 -33.58
C GLU A 212 -2.90 -40.75 -34.44
N ILE A 213 -2.79 -40.25 -35.66
CA ILE A 213 -3.90 -40.15 -36.61
C ILE A 213 -4.17 -41.54 -37.18
N SER A 214 -5.39 -42.02 -37.03
CA SER A 214 -5.83 -43.28 -37.63
C SER A 214 -6.34 -43.08 -39.07
N GLU A 215 -6.51 -44.16 -39.83
CA GLU A 215 -7.12 -44.09 -41.17
C GLU A 215 -8.61 -43.70 -41.13
N ASP A 216 -9.28 -43.86 -39.97
CA ASP A 216 -10.68 -43.48 -39.79
C ASP A 216 -10.83 -41.98 -39.50
N LYS A 217 -11.26 -41.24 -40.53
CA LYS A 217 -11.50 -39.80 -40.47
C LYS A 217 -12.59 -39.42 -39.46
N LYS A 218 -13.58 -40.27 -39.22
CA LYS A 218 -14.66 -39.97 -38.27
C LYS A 218 -14.13 -40.05 -36.83
N ALA A 219 -13.33 -41.07 -36.53
CA ALA A 219 -12.67 -41.21 -35.24
C ALA A 219 -11.74 -40.03 -34.92
N ASN A 220 -10.97 -39.54 -35.91
CA ASN A 220 -10.08 -38.38 -35.74
C ASN A 220 -10.86 -37.07 -35.45
N LEU A 221 -12.01 -36.88 -36.11
CA LEU A 221 -12.88 -35.72 -35.86
C LEU A 221 -13.57 -35.79 -34.49
N GLU A 222 -13.95 -36.99 -34.05
CA GLU A 222 -14.52 -37.21 -32.71
C GLU A 222 -13.48 -36.94 -31.62
N ALA A 223 -12.22 -37.37 -31.82
CA ALA A 223 -11.12 -37.08 -30.90
C ALA A 223 -10.86 -35.57 -30.77
N LEU A 224 -10.86 -34.82 -31.88
CA LEU A 224 -10.73 -33.35 -31.86
C LEU A 224 -11.86 -32.67 -31.07
N LYS A 225 -13.11 -33.09 -31.30
CA LYS A 225 -14.27 -32.57 -30.56
C LYS A 225 -14.16 -32.88 -29.07
N GLU A 226 -13.67 -34.06 -28.71
CA GLU A 226 -13.48 -34.45 -27.32
C GLU A 226 -12.37 -33.65 -26.64
N PHE A 227 -11.24 -33.42 -27.31
CA PHE A 227 -10.19 -32.54 -26.79
C PHE A 227 -10.68 -31.11 -26.59
N GLN A 228 -11.47 -30.59 -27.53
CA GLN A 228 -12.09 -29.27 -27.40
C GLN A 228 -13.07 -29.21 -26.24
N ARG A 229 -13.93 -30.23 -26.08
CA ARG A 229 -14.87 -30.34 -24.95
C ARG A 229 -14.12 -30.32 -23.61
N ARG A 230 -13.11 -31.17 -23.46
CA ARG A 230 -12.26 -31.23 -22.25
C ARG A 230 -11.54 -29.91 -21.98
N TRP A 231 -11.09 -29.21 -23.01
CA TRP A 231 -10.46 -27.90 -22.87
C TRP A 231 -11.44 -26.84 -22.35
N MET A 232 -12.67 -26.82 -22.86
CA MET A 232 -13.73 -25.90 -22.44
C MET A 232 -14.26 -26.22 -21.04
N GLU A 233 -14.40 -27.50 -20.70
CA GLU A 233 -14.80 -27.95 -19.37
C GLU A 233 -13.73 -27.68 -18.31
N THR A 234 -12.46 -27.68 -18.71
CA THR A 234 -11.37 -27.30 -17.81
C THR A 234 -11.41 -25.79 -17.61
N GLY A 235 -11.75 -25.37 -16.38
CA GLY A 235 -11.97 -23.97 -16.02
C GLY A 235 -10.75 -23.04 -16.16
N HIS A 236 -10.79 -21.92 -15.45
CA HIS A 236 -9.74 -20.91 -15.53
C HIS A 236 -8.40 -21.41 -14.97
N VAL A 237 -7.32 -20.87 -15.52
CA VAL A 237 -5.92 -21.10 -15.12
C VAL A 237 -5.33 -19.78 -14.61
N PRO A 238 -4.20 -19.80 -13.89
CA PRO A 238 -3.59 -18.60 -13.35
C PRO A 238 -3.35 -17.58 -14.46
N PHE A 239 -3.74 -16.33 -14.21
CA PHE A 239 -3.72 -15.26 -15.23
C PHE A 239 -2.38 -15.15 -15.97
N LYS A 240 -1.25 -15.33 -15.27
CA LYS A 240 0.11 -15.27 -15.84
C LYS A 240 0.40 -16.36 -16.87
N GLU A 241 -0.17 -17.55 -16.69
CA GLU A 241 0.07 -18.71 -17.57
C GLU A 241 -1.02 -18.85 -18.64
N LYS A 242 -2.14 -18.15 -18.50
CA LYS A 242 -3.31 -18.23 -19.40
C LYS A 242 -2.91 -18.13 -20.87
N ASP A 243 -2.21 -17.05 -21.25
CA ASP A 243 -1.90 -16.76 -22.64
C ASP A 243 -0.90 -17.78 -23.22
N ARG A 244 0.07 -18.21 -22.40
CA ARG A 244 1.07 -19.22 -22.77
C ARG A 244 0.41 -20.56 -23.05
N VAL A 245 -0.44 -21.02 -22.15
CA VAL A 245 -1.12 -22.32 -22.22
C VAL A 245 -2.12 -22.33 -23.37
N GLN A 246 -2.86 -21.23 -23.57
CA GLN A 246 -3.74 -21.06 -24.72
C GLN A 246 -2.97 -21.10 -26.04
N LYS A 247 -1.79 -20.46 -26.12
CA LYS A 247 -0.93 -20.52 -27.31
C LYS A 247 -0.45 -21.95 -27.58
N GLN A 248 0.02 -22.68 -26.58
CA GLN A 248 0.50 -24.06 -26.74
C GLN A 248 -0.62 -25.00 -27.21
N TYR A 249 -1.82 -24.88 -26.63
CA TYR A 249 -2.98 -25.64 -27.09
C TYR A 249 -3.31 -25.36 -28.55
N ARG A 250 -3.32 -24.08 -28.94
CA ARG A 250 -3.54 -23.66 -30.33
C ARG A 250 -2.50 -24.28 -31.28
N GLU A 251 -1.22 -24.23 -30.93
CA GLU A 251 -0.14 -24.79 -31.75
C GLU A 251 -0.29 -26.30 -31.97
N VAL A 252 -0.61 -27.05 -30.91
CA VAL A 252 -0.75 -28.52 -31.01
C VAL A 252 -2.01 -28.90 -31.79
N ILE A 253 -3.12 -28.18 -31.62
CA ILE A 253 -4.34 -28.37 -32.43
C ILE A 253 -4.09 -28.04 -33.90
N ASP A 254 -3.41 -26.94 -34.20
CA ASP A 254 -3.11 -26.53 -35.58
C ASP A 254 -2.25 -27.58 -36.28
N VAL A 255 -1.20 -28.08 -35.60
CA VAL A 255 -0.37 -29.18 -36.12
C VAL A 255 -1.20 -30.44 -36.37
N LEU A 256 -2.13 -30.78 -35.47
CA LEU A 256 -2.96 -31.95 -35.63
C LEU A 256 -3.92 -31.82 -36.81
N ILE A 257 -4.55 -30.65 -36.98
CA ILE A 257 -5.41 -30.34 -38.13
C ILE A 257 -4.62 -30.40 -39.44
N ASP A 258 -3.43 -29.81 -39.49
CA ASP A 258 -2.60 -29.80 -40.69
C ASP A 258 -2.15 -31.23 -41.07
N LYS A 259 -1.79 -32.08 -40.10
CA LYS A 259 -1.50 -33.49 -40.36
C LYS A 259 -2.72 -34.26 -40.90
N MET A 260 -3.93 -33.93 -40.47
CA MET A 260 -5.17 -34.51 -41.02
C MET A 260 -5.45 -34.05 -42.45
N ASP A 261 -5.07 -32.82 -42.83
CA ASP A 261 -5.24 -32.26 -44.18
C ASP A 261 -4.19 -32.78 -45.17
N ILE A 262 -2.98 -33.12 -44.69
CA ILE A 262 -1.90 -33.73 -45.50
C ILE A 262 -2.30 -35.14 -46.01
N ASN A 263 -3.21 -35.84 -45.33
CA ASN A 263 -3.75 -37.13 -45.77
C ASN A 263 -4.85 -36.96 -46.83
N LYS A 264 -4.40 -36.84 -48.10
CA LYS A 264 -5.11 -36.81 -49.40
C LYS A 264 -5.66 -35.46 -49.86
N SER A 265 -4.87 -34.86 -50.75
CA SER A 265 -5.11 -33.74 -51.68
C SER A 265 -6.26 -33.92 -52.70
N GLU A 266 -7.35 -34.64 -52.35
CA GLU A 266 -8.49 -34.85 -53.26
C GLU A 266 -9.88 -34.54 -52.65
N LEU A 267 -9.96 -33.98 -51.44
CA LEU A 267 -11.27 -33.67 -50.80
C LEU A 267 -11.40 -32.20 -50.40
N GLY A 268 -10.99 -31.29 -51.29
CA GLY A 268 -10.65 -29.88 -51.05
C GLY A 268 -11.76 -28.90 -50.56
N ILE A 269 -12.96 -29.35 -50.25
CA ILE A 269 -14.06 -28.48 -49.75
C ILE A 269 -14.69 -29.01 -48.47
N SER A 270 -14.96 -30.32 -48.36
CA SER A 270 -15.59 -30.90 -47.17
C SER A 270 -14.67 -30.91 -45.95
N SER A 271 -13.37 -31.21 -46.14
CA SER A 271 -12.37 -31.11 -45.06
C SER A 271 -12.19 -29.67 -44.59
N TYR A 272 -12.22 -28.72 -45.53
CA TYR A 272 -12.11 -27.29 -45.24
C TYR A 272 -13.32 -26.76 -44.47
N LYS A 273 -14.55 -27.15 -44.83
CA LYS A 273 -15.77 -26.84 -44.04
C LYS A 273 -15.65 -27.33 -42.60
N ASN A 274 -15.16 -28.56 -42.39
CA ASN A 274 -14.94 -29.09 -41.05
C ASN A 274 -13.87 -28.30 -40.28
N LYS A 275 -12.79 -27.87 -40.94
CA LYS A 275 -11.77 -26.99 -40.36
C LYS A 275 -12.36 -25.65 -39.91
N ILE A 276 -13.21 -25.02 -40.73
CA ILE A 276 -13.88 -23.76 -40.39
C ILE A 276 -14.87 -23.94 -39.24
N ALA A 277 -15.66 -25.02 -39.23
CA ALA A 277 -16.57 -25.33 -38.14
C ALA A 277 -15.85 -25.53 -36.79
N LEU A 278 -14.64 -26.12 -36.80
CA LEU A 278 -13.81 -26.23 -35.61
C LEU A 278 -13.28 -24.87 -35.15
N ILE A 279 -12.82 -24.03 -36.09
CA ILE A 279 -12.29 -22.68 -35.79
C ILE A 279 -13.38 -21.77 -35.22
N LYS A 280 -14.63 -21.88 -35.67
CA LYS A 280 -15.76 -21.06 -35.16
C LYS A 280 -16.08 -21.28 -33.69
N ASN A 281 -15.82 -22.47 -33.18
CA ASN A 281 -16.09 -22.83 -31.79
C ASN A 281 -14.87 -22.57 -30.88
N ASP A 282 -13.83 -21.90 -31.39
CA ASP A 282 -12.66 -21.47 -30.63
C ASP A 282 -12.92 -20.09 -29.97
N PRO A 283 -12.47 -19.85 -28.72
CA PRO A 283 -12.52 -18.52 -28.09
C PRO A 283 -11.97 -17.38 -28.95
N ASP A 284 -11.02 -17.65 -29.86
CA ASP A 284 -10.40 -16.67 -30.75
C ASP A 284 -10.88 -16.77 -32.22
N ALA A 285 -12.07 -17.35 -32.45
CA ALA A 285 -12.63 -17.62 -33.78
C ALA A 285 -12.47 -16.44 -34.75
N ASN A 286 -12.86 -15.22 -34.33
CA ASN A 286 -12.82 -14.03 -35.18
C ASN A 286 -11.42 -13.71 -35.72
N TRP A 287 -10.39 -13.79 -34.87
CA TRP A 287 -9.01 -13.53 -35.30
C TRP A 287 -8.51 -14.63 -36.23
N ARG A 288 -8.83 -15.90 -35.93
CA ARG A 288 -8.40 -17.05 -36.73
C ARG A 288 -9.04 -17.05 -38.12
N LEU A 289 -10.35 -16.79 -38.21
CA LEU A 289 -11.06 -16.67 -39.48
C LEU A 289 -10.49 -15.52 -40.33
N SER A 290 -10.17 -14.38 -39.71
CA SER A 290 -9.56 -13.25 -40.41
C SER A 290 -8.15 -13.57 -40.93
N LYS A 291 -7.32 -14.24 -40.12
CA LYS A 291 -5.97 -14.66 -40.52
C LYS A 291 -6.01 -15.66 -41.69
N GLU A 292 -6.92 -16.63 -41.65
CA GLU A 292 -7.09 -17.60 -42.74
C GLU A 292 -7.58 -16.91 -44.02
N ARG A 293 -8.55 -15.98 -43.91
CA ARG A 293 -8.99 -15.13 -45.02
C ARG A 293 -7.81 -14.40 -45.67
N ASN A 294 -6.98 -13.75 -44.86
CA ASN A 294 -5.83 -12.99 -45.33
C ASN A 294 -4.77 -13.88 -45.99
N ASN A 295 -4.54 -15.08 -45.46
CA ASN A 295 -3.62 -16.05 -46.04
C ASN A 295 -4.09 -16.53 -47.42
N LEU A 296 -5.37 -16.91 -47.54
CA LEU A 296 -5.96 -17.29 -48.83
C LEU A 296 -5.92 -16.13 -49.83
N MET A 297 -6.29 -14.92 -49.42
CA MET A 297 -6.21 -13.73 -50.28
C MET A 297 -4.78 -13.44 -50.75
N SER A 298 -3.79 -13.57 -49.87
CA SER A 298 -2.38 -13.37 -50.24
C SER A 298 -1.89 -14.43 -51.23
N LYS A 299 -2.26 -15.71 -51.04
CA LYS A 299 -1.93 -16.79 -51.98
C LYS A 299 -2.59 -16.58 -53.34
N ILE A 300 -3.88 -16.22 -53.36
CA ILE A 300 -4.60 -15.87 -54.59
C ILE A 300 -3.93 -14.70 -55.29
N LYS A 301 -3.57 -13.64 -54.56
CA LYS A 301 -2.91 -12.47 -55.12
C LYS A 301 -1.57 -12.82 -55.78
N LYS A 302 -0.70 -13.57 -55.08
CA LYS A 302 0.59 -14.01 -55.63
C LYS A 302 0.42 -14.88 -56.88
N LEU A 303 -0.47 -15.87 -56.83
CA LEU A 303 -0.73 -16.72 -58.00
C LEU A 303 -1.31 -15.93 -59.18
N LYS A 304 -2.13 -14.89 -58.93
CA LYS A 304 -2.62 -13.98 -59.99
C LYS A 304 -1.50 -13.12 -60.59
N GLU A 305 -0.57 -12.63 -59.76
CA GLU A 305 0.62 -11.91 -60.23
C GLU A 305 1.54 -12.82 -61.06
N ASP A 306 1.82 -14.03 -60.57
CA ASP A 306 2.62 -15.04 -61.28
C ASP A 306 1.96 -15.45 -62.60
N LEU A 307 0.63 -15.64 -62.59
CA LEU A 307 -0.15 -15.96 -63.78
C LEU A 307 -0.09 -14.84 -64.82
N ALA A 308 -0.18 -13.57 -64.40
CA ALA A 308 -0.01 -12.44 -65.31
C ALA A 308 1.40 -12.39 -65.92
N ILE A 309 2.44 -12.70 -65.13
CA ILE A 309 3.82 -12.80 -65.64
C ILE A 309 3.95 -13.94 -66.64
N TRP A 310 3.41 -15.13 -66.32
CA TRP A 310 3.47 -16.29 -67.20
C TRP A 310 2.67 -16.09 -68.50
N GLU A 311 1.50 -15.45 -68.43
CA GLU A 311 0.69 -15.09 -69.60
C GLU A 311 1.35 -13.98 -70.45
N ASN A 312 2.06 -13.03 -69.84
CA ASN A 312 2.85 -12.07 -70.61
C ASN A 312 4.04 -12.77 -71.29
N ASN A 313 4.79 -13.59 -70.54
CA ASN A 313 5.93 -14.33 -71.07
C ASN A 313 5.53 -15.29 -72.21
N ILE A 314 4.34 -15.91 -72.14
CA ILE A 314 3.89 -16.81 -73.20
C ILE A 314 3.64 -16.07 -74.52
N GLY A 315 3.22 -14.80 -74.45
CA GLY A 315 2.98 -13.93 -75.60
C GLY A 315 4.27 -13.49 -76.33
N PHE A 316 5.43 -13.58 -75.69
CA PHE A 316 6.72 -13.23 -76.29
C PHE A 316 7.44 -14.41 -76.97
N PHE A 317 6.95 -15.65 -76.86
CA PHE A 317 7.57 -16.79 -77.52
C PHE A 317 7.22 -16.84 -79.02
N SER A 318 8.22 -16.72 -79.89
CA SER A 318 8.11 -16.90 -81.35
C SER A 318 7.74 -18.34 -81.72
N ASP A 319 7.15 -18.58 -82.90
CA ASP A 319 6.78 -19.92 -83.38
C ASP A 319 8.01 -20.69 -83.94
N SER A 320 8.86 -21.19 -83.05
CA SER A 320 10.00 -22.05 -83.36
C SER A 320 9.89 -23.39 -82.64
N LYS A 321 10.53 -24.44 -83.16
CA LYS A 321 10.51 -25.78 -82.53
C LYS A 321 11.08 -25.83 -81.11
N GLN A 322 12.02 -24.94 -80.74
CA GLN A 322 12.59 -24.88 -79.38
C GLN A 322 11.67 -24.14 -78.39
N THR A 323 10.96 -23.11 -78.85
CA THR A 323 10.04 -22.32 -78.02
C THR A 323 8.72 -23.04 -77.76
N GLU A 324 8.33 -24.02 -78.58
CA GLU A 324 7.09 -24.79 -78.39
C GLU A 324 7.10 -25.71 -77.15
N LYS A 325 8.26 -26.29 -76.79
CA LYS A 325 8.39 -27.10 -75.56
C LYS A 325 8.25 -26.23 -74.30
N LEU A 326 8.91 -25.06 -74.30
CA LEU A 326 8.79 -24.07 -73.23
C LEU A 326 7.36 -23.53 -73.12
N ARG A 327 6.71 -23.24 -74.25
CA ARG A 327 5.30 -22.81 -74.30
C ARG A 327 4.40 -23.82 -73.58
N LYS A 328 4.51 -25.12 -73.88
CA LYS A 328 3.73 -26.19 -73.22
C LYS A 328 3.97 -26.30 -71.71
N ASP A 329 5.20 -26.06 -71.26
CA ASP A 329 5.52 -26.08 -69.82
C ASP A 329 4.93 -24.85 -69.10
N PHE A 330 4.91 -23.67 -69.74
CA PHE A 330 4.22 -22.49 -69.23
C PHE A 330 2.69 -22.66 -69.24
N GLU A 331 2.10 -23.25 -70.30
CA GLU A 331 0.66 -23.58 -70.36
C GLU A 331 0.25 -24.48 -69.18
N LYS A 332 1.02 -25.54 -68.91
CA LYS A 332 0.77 -26.42 -67.76
C LYS A 332 0.84 -25.68 -66.43
N LYS A 333 1.80 -24.78 -66.26
CA LYS A 333 1.92 -23.96 -65.03
C LYS A 333 0.75 -23.00 -64.88
N ILE A 334 0.33 -22.35 -65.96
CA ILE A 334 -0.83 -21.46 -65.98
C ILE A 334 -2.10 -22.24 -65.63
N ASP A 335 -2.32 -23.41 -66.24
CA ASP A 335 -3.49 -24.25 -65.94
C ASP A 335 -3.51 -24.74 -64.49
N LEU A 336 -2.36 -25.12 -63.95
CA LEU A 336 -2.24 -25.54 -62.55
C LEU A 336 -2.53 -24.37 -61.60
N ALA A 337 -1.95 -23.19 -61.85
CA ALA A 337 -2.24 -22.00 -61.04
C ALA A 337 -3.71 -21.55 -61.16
N LYS A 338 -4.34 -21.65 -62.34
CA LYS A 338 -5.78 -21.37 -62.51
C LYS A 338 -6.63 -22.30 -61.66
N ARG A 339 -6.29 -23.59 -61.60
CA ARG A 339 -7.00 -24.57 -60.74
C ARG A 339 -6.79 -24.29 -59.25
N GLU A 340 -5.58 -23.93 -58.84
CA GLU A 340 -5.28 -23.57 -57.45
C GLU A 340 -5.98 -22.28 -57.01
N ILE A 341 -5.96 -21.24 -57.85
CA ILE A 341 -6.71 -20.00 -57.62
C ILE A 341 -8.19 -20.30 -57.42
N LYS A 342 -8.80 -21.10 -58.31
CA LYS A 342 -10.20 -21.50 -58.20
C LYS A 342 -10.48 -22.25 -56.89
N SER A 343 -9.61 -23.18 -56.50
CA SER A 343 -9.75 -23.90 -55.23
C SER A 343 -9.67 -22.97 -54.01
N PHE A 344 -8.76 -21.98 -54.01
CA PHE A 344 -8.67 -21.00 -52.93
C PHE A 344 -9.86 -20.04 -52.91
N GLU A 345 -10.39 -19.65 -54.06
CA GLU A 345 -11.60 -18.82 -54.16
C GLU A 345 -12.83 -19.57 -53.62
N ASP A 346 -12.98 -20.87 -53.91
CA ASP A 346 -14.05 -21.70 -53.37
C ASP A 346 -13.94 -21.87 -51.84
N LYS A 347 -12.72 -22.01 -51.31
CA LYS A 347 -12.47 -21.99 -49.84
C LYS A 347 -12.79 -20.62 -49.22
N LEU A 348 -12.50 -19.53 -49.91
CA LEU A 348 -12.78 -18.18 -49.44
C LEU A 348 -14.29 -17.88 -49.40
N LYS A 349 -15.06 -18.41 -50.36
CA LYS A 349 -16.54 -18.34 -50.34
C LYS A 349 -17.11 -19.02 -49.11
N ILE A 350 -16.67 -20.24 -48.80
CA ILE A 350 -17.10 -20.98 -47.60
C ILE A 350 -16.81 -20.19 -46.31
N LEU A 351 -15.70 -19.46 -46.27
CA LEU A 351 -15.33 -18.63 -45.12
C LEU A 351 -16.13 -17.32 -45.01
N ASN A 352 -16.86 -16.93 -46.07
CA ASN A 352 -17.67 -15.71 -46.15
C ASN A 352 -19.18 -15.97 -46.07
N GLU A 353 -19.65 -17.13 -46.53
CA GLU A 353 -21.08 -17.52 -46.55
C GLU A 353 -21.59 -18.01 -45.19
N GLU A 354 -20.70 -18.22 -44.23
CA GLU A 354 -20.94 -19.00 -43.02
C GLU A 354 -20.39 -18.24 -41.81
#